data_AF-A0A315DL25-F1
#
_entry.id   AF-A0A315DL25-F1
#
_cell.length_a   1.000
_cell.length_b   1.000
_cell.length_c   1.000
_cell.angle_alpha   90.00
_cell.angle_beta   90.00
_cell.angle_gamma   90.00
#
_symmetry.space_group_name_H-M   'P 1'
#
loop_
_entity.id
_entity.type
_entity.pdbx_description
1 polymer ?
#
loop_
_entity_poly.entity_id
_entity_poly.type
_entity_poly.pdbx_seq_one_letter_code
_entity_poly.pdbx_strand_id
1 'polypeptide(L)'
;MTELRSTAQGTGRIHHVGLVLLLAWPWVQPFTSPPLPNAWPWLTSWTCLALALLMSQRLTVAVVVQSWAIAALLSSAMGLVQFFGQAEFWAPALHVPDYLGDAMGNLRQRNQLASLLAMGILAVMIWRALGLCIAHSLWMLALLATGMAATSSRTGLLQLVFIGLWMLWHRLAPKGREALALTVFLLCVYALASWVLPGLLLQLSGQATDNAMARMGAFGGCGSRQVLWSNVLHLLAQKPLGGWGWDQLRYAHYITEYPSERFCDMLGNAHNLPLHTAFVWGVPAALAGMLGVSVWVIRARPWRYKSAGQQLAWGVLGVLALHSFLEYPLWYGPFQVALLLCLWLMGGRVWLAWQDRARTTGVGLVLLGILAFIAYDHAQVQQIYWPSAQRYSVWRDQALQVAQRAWLFRGTALFAQVTTTPVHEGNARAMLENSLRAMHTSPEPRVIEKLLDSAQLLGEDALFEAHKKHFQRVYPQAYLAWAHHRQPEPADSAGSNF
;
A
#
# COMPACT_ATOMS: atom_id res chain seq x y z
N MET A 1 -23.83 20.51 23.65
CA MET A 1 -22.85 20.58 24.77
C MET A 1 -23.13 19.51 25.84
N THR A 2 -23.73 18.38 25.49
CA THR A 2 -24.24 17.38 26.44
C THR A 2 -23.76 15.97 26.09
N GLU A 3 -22.57 15.85 25.49
CA GLU A 3 -21.91 14.54 25.24
C GLU A 3 -20.56 14.40 25.98
N LEU A 4 -20.17 15.39 26.78
CA LEU A 4 -18.81 15.47 27.35
C LEU A 4 -18.71 15.19 28.86
N ARG A 5 -19.80 14.82 29.54
CA ARG A 5 -19.79 14.62 31.00
C ARG A 5 -20.62 13.42 31.47
N SER A 6 -20.19 12.21 31.12
CA SER A 6 -20.43 11.04 31.98
C SER A 6 -19.40 9.93 31.76
N THR A 7 -18.12 10.22 32.03
CA THR A 7 -17.11 9.17 32.17
C THR A 7 -16.77 9.03 33.64
N ALA A 8 -17.09 7.87 34.22
CA ALA A 8 -16.51 7.41 35.49
C ALA A 8 -14.98 7.60 35.45
N GLN A 9 -14.45 8.39 36.38
CA GLN A 9 -13.30 9.27 36.14
C GLN A 9 -11.90 8.61 36.09
N GLY A 10 -11.77 7.29 36.18
CA GLY A 10 -10.48 6.59 36.08
C GLY A 10 -10.36 5.66 34.86
N THR A 11 -11.20 4.63 34.80
CA THR A 11 -11.11 3.55 33.81
C THR A 11 -11.49 4.00 32.39
N GLY A 12 -12.45 4.94 32.27
CA GLY A 12 -12.88 5.46 30.98
C GLY A 12 -11.76 6.15 30.19
N ARG A 13 -10.87 6.87 30.88
CA ARG A 13 -9.75 7.58 30.26
C ARG A 13 -8.66 6.62 29.76
N ILE A 14 -8.38 5.55 30.52
CA ILE A 14 -7.40 4.52 30.13
C ILE A 14 -7.86 3.80 28.86
N HIS A 15 -9.13 3.37 28.80
CA HIS A 15 -9.67 2.72 27.61
C HIS A 15 -9.69 3.63 26.39
N HIS A 16 -9.99 4.91 26.57
CA HIS A 16 -9.95 5.90 25.50
C HIS A 16 -8.54 6.05 24.92
N VAL A 17 -7.53 6.27 25.77
CA VAL A 17 -6.13 6.39 25.34
C VAL A 17 -5.65 5.09 24.69
N GLY A 18 -5.99 3.94 25.26
CA GLY A 18 -5.67 2.63 24.70
C GLY A 18 -6.22 2.45 23.28
N LEU A 19 -7.48 2.82 23.04
CA LEU A 19 -8.08 2.76 21.70
C LEU A 19 -7.44 3.75 20.72
N VAL A 20 -7.10 4.96 21.16
CA VAL A 20 -6.40 5.95 20.33
C VAL A 20 -5.06 5.41 19.87
N LEU A 21 -4.26 4.85 20.79
CA LEU A 21 -2.96 4.25 20.46
C LEU A 21 -3.13 3.01 19.57
N LEU A 22 -4.12 2.16 19.86
CA LEU A 22 -4.42 0.96 19.08
C LEU A 22 -4.73 1.28 17.62
N LEU A 23 -5.56 2.30 17.37
CA LEU A 23 -5.93 2.71 16.00
C LEU A 23 -4.87 3.58 15.31
N ALA A 24 -3.98 4.23 16.07
CA ALA A 24 -2.84 4.95 15.53
C ALA A 24 -1.69 4.00 15.13
N TRP A 25 -1.52 2.89 15.85
CA TRP A 25 -0.40 1.95 15.67
C TRP A 25 -0.16 1.48 14.23
N PRO A 26 -1.17 1.08 13.43
CA PRO A 26 -0.96 0.60 12.06
C PRO A 26 -0.25 1.58 11.13
N TRP A 27 -0.29 2.87 11.45
CA TRP A 27 0.26 3.96 10.64
C TRP A 27 1.72 4.31 10.97
N VAL A 28 2.20 3.85 12.13
CA VAL A 28 3.51 4.24 12.71
C VAL A 28 4.44 3.05 12.92
N GLN A 29 3.92 1.82 12.95
CA GLN A 29 4.70 0.61 13.20
C GLN A 29 5.74 0.34 12.08
N PRO A 30 6.97 -0.10 12.39
CA PRO A 30 8.03 -0.31 11.39
C PRO A 30 8.07 -1.73 10.81
N PHE A 31 7.27 -2.68 11.31
CA PHE A 31 7.42 -4.10 11.03
C PHE A 31 7.07 -4.44 9.58
N THR A 32 8.00 -5.18 8.96
CA THR A 32 7.85 -5.83 7.67
C THR A 32 8.71 -7.07 7.67
N SER A 33 8.39 -8.06 6.84
CA SER A 33 9.27 -9.20 6.64
C SER A 33 9.18 -9.71 5.21
N PRO A 34 10.27 -10.25 4.62
CA PRO A 34 10.16 -11.03 3.41
C PRO A 34 9.26 -12.26 3.63
N PRO A 35 8.73 -12.87 2.55
CA PRO A 35 8.84 -12.45 1.14
C PRO A 35 7.88 -11.32 0.74
N LEU A 36 6.89 -11.03 1.58
CA LEU A 36 5.83 -10.05 1.29
C LEU A 36 5.91 -8.90 2.30
N PRO A 37 6.57 -7.77 1.96
CA PRO A 37 6.81 -6.68 2.92
C PRO A 37 5.52 -6.09 3.51
N ASN A 38 4.39 -6.21 2.80
CA ASN A 38 3.08 -5.71 3.23
C ASN A 38 2.30 -6.68 4.15
N ALA A 39 2.73 -7.92 4.34
CA ALA A 39 1.99 -8.91 5.13
C ALA A 39 1.83 -8.49 6.61
N TRP A 40 2.92 -8.07 7.25
CA TRP A 40 2.91 -7.60 8.64
C TRP A 40 2.13 -6.28 8.84
N PRO A 41 2.31 -5.24 8.01
CA PRO A 41 1.45 -4.07 8.05
C PRO A 41 -0.03 -4.41 7.92
N TRP A 42 -0.39 -5.34 7.03
CA TRP A 42 -1.76 -5.80 6.83
C TRP A 42 -2.31 -6.53 8.08
N LEU A 43 -1.59 -7.55 8.57
CA LEU A 43 -1.96 -8.30 9.77
C LEU A 43 -2.12 -7.39 10.99
N THR A 44 -1.19 -6.46 11.19
CA THR A 44 -1.21 -5.51 12.31
C THR A 44 -2.44 -4.62 12.24
N SER A 45 -2.77 -4.10 11.05
CA SER A 45 -3.94 -3.23 10.85
C SER A 45 -5.23 -3.93 11.23
N TRP A 46 -5.44 -5.15 10.70
CA TRP A 46 -6.65 -5.92 10.97
C TRP A 46 -6.71 -6.45 12.40
N THR A 47 -5.55 -6.74 13.02
CA THR A 47 -5.49 -7.09 14.44
C THR A 47 -5.90 -5.91 15.31
N CYS A 48 -5.41 -4.71 15.02
CA CYS A 48 -5.84 -3.49 15.73
C CYS A 48 -7.35 -3.26 15.60
N LEU A 49 -7.92 -3.47 14.40
CA LEU A 49 -9.37 -3.40 14.21
C LEU A 49 -10.11 -4.48 15.02
N ALA A 50 -9.65 -5.73 14.98
CA ALA A 50 -10.26 -6.83 15.72
C ALA A 50 -10.27 -6.57 17.23
N LEU A 51 -9.15 -6.08 17.77
CA LEU A 51 -9.04 -5.67 19.18
C LEU A 51 -9.95 -4.47 19.50
N ALA A 52 -10.08 -3.50 18.59
CA ALA A 52 -11.01 -2.38 18.76
C ALA A 52 -12.47 -2.86 18.78
N LEU A 53 -12.82 -3.90 18.01
CA LEU A 53 -14.16 -4.52 18.05
C LEU A 53 -14.48 -5.20 19.39
N LEU A 54 -13.48 -5.76 20.09
CA LEU A 54 -13.66 -6.27 21.45
C LEU A 54 -14.06 -5.17 22.44
N MET A 55 -13.71 -3.92 22.12
CA MET A 55 -13.99 -2.71 22.89
C MET A 55 -14.96 -1.76 22.17
N SER A 56 -15.79 -2.28 21.26
CA SER A 56 -16.66 -1.49 20.36
C SER A 56 -17.53 -0.45 21.07
N GLN A 57 -18.05 -0.78 22.26
CA GLN A 57 -18.89 0.10 23.09
C GLN A 57 -18.15 1.36 23.59
N ARG A 58 -16.83 1.39 23.50
CA ARG A 58 -15.97 2.52 23.89
C ARG A 58 -15.48 3.32 22.68
N LEU A 59 -15.74 2.85 21.45
CA LEU A 59 -15.33 3.52 20.23
C LEU A 59 -16.21 4.77 20.02
N THR A 60 -15.56 5.93 19.89
CA THR A 60 -16.25 7.22 19.69
C THR A 60 -15.64 7.96 18.51
N VAL A 61 -16.35 8.98 18.02
CA VAL A 61 -15.81 9.90 16.99
C VAL A 61 -14.50 10.52 17.46
N ALA A 62 -14.40 10.89 18.75
CA ALA A 62 -13.20 11.47 19.33
C ALA A 62 -12.00 10.52 19.29
N VAL A 63 -12.21 9.21 19.52
CA VAL A 63 -11.15 8.20 19.40
C VAL A 63 -10.59 8.17 17.98
N VAL A 64 -11.45 8.10 16.96
CA VAL A 64 -11.03 8.03 15.54
C VAL A 64 -10.31 9.31 15.11
N VAL A 65 -10.86 10.46 15.49
CA VAL A 65 -10.26 11.79 15.24
C VAL A 65 -8.86 11.86 15.84
N GLN A 66 -8.73 11.51 17.13
CA GLN A 66 -7.45 11.60 17.83
C GLN A 66 -6.44 10.58 17.30
N SER A 67 -6.88 9.35 16.97
CA SER A 67 -5.98 8.33 16.42
C SER A 67 -5.39 8.73 15.08
N TRP A 68 -6.19 9.28 14.15
CA TRP A 68 -5.67 9.73 12.86
C TRP A 68 -4.82 10.99 12.98
N ALA A 69 -5.22 11.95 13.83
CA ALA A 69 -4.40 13.14 14.07
C ALA A 69 -3.04 12.77 14.66
N ILE A 70 -2.99 11.94 15.70
CA ILE A 70 -1.75 11.50 16.35
C ILE A 70 -0.89 10.67 15.39
N ALA A 71 -1.49 9.70 14.69
CA ALA A 71 -0.79 8.91 13.68
C ALA A 71 -0.15 9.81 12.61
N ALA A 72 -0.90 10.77 12.07
CA ALA A 72 -0.39 11.67 11.06
C ALA A 72 0.72 12.58 11.61
N LEU A 73 0.60 13.10 12.83
CA LEU A 73 1.65 13.93 13.45
C LEU A 73 2.94 13.15 13.67
N LEU A 74 2.84 11.93 14.19
CA LEU A 74 4.00 11.04 14.38
C LEU A 74 4.65 10.69 13.04
N SER A 75 3.86 10.27 12.05
CA SER A 75 4.37 9.92 10.72
C SER A 75 4.91 11.13 9.96
N SER A 76 4.39 12.33 10.21
CA SER A 76 4.93 13.60 9.70
C SER A 76 6.31 13.88 10.27
N ALA A 77 6.48 13.75 11.59
CA ALA A 77 7.78 13.92 12.25
C ALA A 77 8.80 12.88 11.76
N MET A 78 8.39 11.61 11.67
CA MET A 78 9.19 10.54 11.07
C MET A 78 9.62 10.88 9.64
N GLY A 79 8.69 11.38 8.82
CA GLY A 79 8.98 11.81 7.44
C GLY A 79 10.01 12.94 7.36
N LEU A 80 9.98 13.90 8.29
CA LEU A 80 10.97 14.97 8.34
C LEU A 80 12.36 14.46 8.76
N VAL A 81 12.42 13.54 9.74
CA VAL A 81 13.69 12.87 10.11
C VAL A 81 14.28 12.13 8.91
N GLN A 82 13.45 11.42 8.14
CA GLN A 82 13.86 10.74 6.91
C GLN A 82 14.33 11.72 5.83
N PHE A 83 13.60 12.81 5.60
CA PHE A 83 13.93 13.82 4.59
C PHE A 83 15.35 14.37 4.75
N PHE A 84 15.78 14.62 6.00
CA PHE A 84 17.13 15.11 6.32
C PHE A 84 18.20 14.01 6.47
N GLY A 85 17.90 12.76 6.09
CA GLY A 85 18.86 11.66 6.14
C GLY A 85 19.21 11.21 7.56
N GLN A 86 18.38 11.51 8.55
CA GLN A 86 18.65 11.18 9.97
C GLN A 86 17.95 9.89 10.43
N ALA A 87 17.33 9.14 9.52
CA ALA A 87 16.55 7.95 9.85
C ALA A 87 17.39 6.81 10.43
N GLU A 88 18.67 6.70 10.06
CA GLU A 88 19.57 5.64 10.55
C GLU A 88 19.73 5.66 12.07
N PHE A 89 19.75 6.85 12.69
CA PHE A 89 19.84 7.00 14.16
C PHE A 89 18.65 6.38 14.90
N TRP A 90 17.53 6.15 14.20
CA TRP A 90 16.29 5.62 14.75
C TRP A 90 15.99 4.20 14.24
N ALA A 91 16.90 3.59 13.48
CA ALA A 91 16.73 2.22 13.03
C ALA A 91 16.79 1.23 14.22
N PRO A 92 15.97 0.17 14.25
CA PRO A 92 14.98 -0.23 13.24
C PRO A 92 13.57 0.35 13.48
N ALA A 93 13.38 1.25 14.46
CA ALA A 93 12.08 1.82 14.80
C ALA A 93 11.53 2.78 13.72
N LEU A 94 12.42 3.36 12.92
CA LEU A 94 12.11 4.15 11.73
C LEU A 94 12.75 3.50 10.50
N HIS A 95 11.96 3.32 9.45
CA HIS A 95 12.45 2.88 8.15
C HIS A 95 13.40 3.92 7.56
N VAL A 96 14.54 3.46 7.05
CA VAL A 96 15.53 4.27 6.35
C VAL A 96 15.22 4.24 4.84
N PRO A 97 14.90 5.37 4.20
CA PRO A 97 14.70 5.44 2.76
C PRO A 97 16.01 5.23 1.98
N ASP A 98 15.90 4.74 0.75
CA ASP A 98 17.06 4.50 -0.13
C ASP A 98 17.71 5.80 -0.64
N TYR A 99 16.95 6.90 -0.68
CA TYR A 99 17.39 8.18 -1.22
C TYR A 99 17.20 9.31 -0.22
N LEU A 100 18.18 10.23 -0.18
CA LEU A 100 18.09 11.45 0.62
C LEU A 100 16.98 12.37 0.10
N GLY A 101 16.28 13.07 1.01
CA GLY A 101 15.12 13.90 0.66
C GLY A 101 13.81 13.15 0.51
N ASP A 102 13.79 11.85 0.81
CA ASP A 102 12.56 11.07 0.80
C ASP A 102 11.88 11.08 2.16
N ALA A 103 10.62 11.53 2.19
CA ALA A 103 9.75 11.39 3.34
C ALA A 103 8.65 10.35 3.05
N MET A 104 8.64 9.25 3.79
CA MET A 104 7.72 8.13 3.59
C MET A 104 7.06 7.61 4.88
N GLY A 105 7.54 8.05 6.05
CA GLY A 105 7.24 7.46 7.35
C GLY A 105 7.54 5.95 7.34
N ASN A 106 6.94 5.23 8.29
CA ASN A 106 6.96 3.76 8.29
C ASN A 106 5.97 3.12 7.31
N LEU A 107 5.21 3.93 6.56
CA LEU A 107 4.38 3.47 5.43
C LEU A 107 5.20 3.15 4.18
N ARG A 108 6.46 3.62 4.11
CA ARG A 108 7.44 3.28 3.05
C ARG A 108 6.99 3.61 1.63
N GLN A 109 6.05 4.54 1.51
CA GLN A 109 5.65 5.11 0.23
C GLN A 109 5.19 6.55 0.43
N ARG A 110 5.76 7.49 -0.35
CA ARG A 110 5.46 8.93 -0.26
C ARG A 110 3.96 9.25 -0.41
N ASN A 111 3.27 8.57 -1.33
CA ASN A 111 1.83 8.79 -1.57
C ASN A 111 0.94 8.26 -0.43
N GLN A 112 1.34 7.18 0.24
CA GLN A 112 0.67 6.70 1.44
C GLN A 112 0.86 7.67 2.61
N LEU A 113 2.09 8.15 2.84
CA LEU A 113 2.32 9.17 3.86
C LEU A 113 1.48 10.41 3.59
N ALA A 114 1.53 10.95 2.37
CA ALA A 114 0.73 12.12 1.98
C ALA A 114 -0.77 11.92 2.27
N SER A 115 -1.31 10.74 1.97
CA SER A 115 -2.73 10.43 2.23
C SER A 115 -3.06 10.36 3.73
N LEU A 116 -2.19 9.77 4.54
CA LEU A 116 -2.33 9.80 6.00
C LEU A 116 -2.28 11.24 6.53
N LEU A 117 -1.36 12.07 6.03
CA LEU A 117 -1.27 13.47 6.44
C LEU A 117 -2.52 14.26 6.05
N ALA A 118 -3.11 14.00 4.87
CA ALA A 118 -4.38 14.58 4.44
C ALA A 118 -5.55 14.16 5.34
N MET A 119 -5.60 12.88 5.75
CA MET A 119 -6.54 12.38 6.74
C MET A 119 -6.34 13.05 8.11
N GLY A 120 -5.09 13.24 8.52
CA GLY A 120 -4.70 13.93 9.75
C GLY A 120 -5.13 15.39 9.77
N ILE A 121 -4.98 16.11 8.65
CA ILE A 121 -5.44 17.49 8.49
C ILE A 121 -6.96 17.56 8.70
N LEU A 122 -7.72 16.70 8.01
CA LEU A 122 -9.18 16.62 8.21
C LEU A 122 -9.53 16.28 9.67
N ALA A 123 -8.80 15.36 10.29
CA ALA A 123 -8.99 14.98 11.68
C ALA A 123 -8.72 16.16 12.64
N VAL A 124 -7.65 16.93 12.45
CA VAL A 124 -7.35 18.13 13.27
C VAL A 124 -8.43 19.20 13.11
N MET A 125 -8.93 19.44 11.89
CA MET A 125 -10.04 20.39 11.66
C MET A 125 -11.31 19.96 12.40
N ILE A 126 -11.61 18.66 12.39
CA ILE A 126 -12.76 18.10 13.12
C ILE A 126 -12.52 18.09 14.63
N TRP A 127 -11.30 17.81 15.09
CA TRP A 127 -10.93 17.91 16.50
C TRP A 127 -11.11 19.34 17.02
N ARG A 128 -10.78 20.34 16.19
CA ARG A 128 -11.08 21.75 16.48
C ARG A 128 -12.58 22.00 16.61
N ALA A 129 -13.40 21.50 15.69
CA ALA A 129 -14.85 21.61 15.81
C ALA A 129 -15.40 20.94 17.08
N LEU A 130 -14.70 19.91 17.60
CA LEU A 130 -15.03 19.20 18.85
C LEU A 130 -14.42 19.83 20.12
N GLY A 131 -13.66 20.92 20.02
CA GLY A 131 -13.15 21.68 21.17
C GLY A 131 -11.63 21.69 21.36
N LEU A 132 -10.81 21.23 20.40
CA LEU A 132 -9.35 21.45 20.44
C LEU A 132 -9.06 22.96 20.45
N CYS A 133 -8.06 23.42 21.20
CA CYS A 133 -7.74 24.85 21.20
C CYS A 133 -7.03 25.30 19.91
N ILE A 134 -7.04 26.61 19.64
CA ILE A 134 -6.40 27.19 18.44
C ILE A 134 -4.90 26.99 18.40
N ALA A 135 -4.20 27.15 19.51
CA ALA A 135 -2.75 26.95 19.55
C ALA A 135 -2.39 25.53 19.13
N HIS A 136 -3.10 24.52 19.66
CA HIS A 136 -2.91 23.13 19.26
C HIS A 136 -3.26 22.89 17.78
N SER A 137 -4.33 23.50 17.29
CA SER A 137 -4.70 23.39 15.88
C SER A 137 -3.60 23.93 14.95
N LEU A 138 -3.04 25.10 15.28
CA LEU A 138 -2.06 25.78 14.44
C LEU A 138 -0.75 25.01 14.34
N TRP A 139 -0.13 24.59 15.45
CA TRP A 139 1.14 23.86 15.37
C TRP A 139 0.96 22.48 14.74
N MET A 140 -0.16 21.79 15.01
CA MET A 140 -0.45 20.49 14.40
C MET A 140 -0.58 20.62 12.89
N LEU A 141 -1.37 21.59 12.40
CA LEU A 141 -1.53 21.83 10.97
C LEU A 141 -0.21 22.29 10.32
N ALA A 142 0.60 23.10 11.02
CA ALA A 142 1.90 23.50 10.51
C ALA A 142 2.84 22.31 10.35
N LEU A 143 2.94 21.42 11.34
CA LEU A 143 3.74 20.20 11.23
C LEU A 143 3.26 19.31 10.08
N LEU A 144 1.94 19.09 9.97
CA LEU A 144 1.36 18.27 8.90
C LEU A 144 1.57 18.88 7.51
N ALA A 145 1.49 20.21 7.36
CA ALA A 145 1.79 20.91 6.11
C ALA A 145 3.26 20.76 5.72
N THR A 146 4.18 20.91 6.68
CA THR A 146 5.62 20.75 6.44
C THR A 146 5.95 19.31 6.05
N GLY A 147 5.39 18.30 6.75
CA GLY A 147 5.54 16.90 6.36
C GLY A 147 4.94 16.60 4.99
N MET A 148 3.78 17.19 4.66
CA MET A 148 3.15 17.07 3.34
C MET A 148 4.08 17.58 2.24
N ALA A 149 4.71 18.73 2.47
CA ALA A 149 5.70 19.30 1.56
C ALA A 149 6.92 18.38 1.39
N ALA A 150 7.45 17.84 2.49
CA ALA A 150 8.57 16.90 2.48
C ALA A 150 8.29 15.60 1.68
N THR A 151 7.03 15.18 1.56
CA THR A 151 6.71 13.99 0.73
C THR A 151 6.98 14.20 -0.76
N SER A 152 7.04 15.44 -1.24
CA SER A 152 7.08 15.80 -2.68
C SER A 152 6.06 15.01 -3.53
N SER A 153 4.87 14.76 -2.97
CA SER A 153 3.81 13.93 -3.58
C SER A 153 2.83 14.77 -4.40
N ARG A 154 2.68 14.42 -5.69
CA ARG A 154 1.60 14.95 -6.56
C ARG A 154 0.20 14.59 -6.02
N THR A 155 0.06 13.40 -5.42
CA THR A 155 -1.19 12.96 -4.80
C THR A 155 -1.52 13.81 -3.58
N GLY A 156 -0.53 14.13 -2.74
CA GLY A 156 -0.68 15.03 -1.61
C GLY A 156 -1.14 16.42 -2.02
N LEU A 157 -0.55 17.00 -3.07
CA LEU A 157 -0.98 18.30 -3.60
C LEU A 157 -2.45 18.29 -4.05
N LEU A 158 -2.86 17.27 -4.81
CA LEU A 158 -4.27 17.12 -5.24
C LEU A 158 -5.22 16.95 -4.04
N GLN A 159 -4.79 16.25 -3.00
CA GLN A 159 -5.57 16.10 -1.76
C GLN A 159 -5.70 17.41 -0.99
N LEU A 160 -4.67 18.27 -0.97
CA LEU A 160 -4.78 19.61 -0.38
C LEU A 160 -5.75 20.51 -1.15
N VAL A 161 -5.73 20.46 -2.49
CA VAL A 161 -6.72 21.16 -3.33
C VAL A 161 -8.13 20.67 -3.01
N PHE A 162 -8.31 19.35 -2.92
CA PHE A 162 -9.57 18.75 -2.53
C PHE A 162 -10.03 19.22 -1.13
N ILE A 163 -9.15 19.22 -0.12
CA ILE A 163 -9.47 19.71 1.22
C ILE A 163 -9.88 21.19 1.17
N GLY A 164 -9.18 22.03 0.39
CA GLY A 164 -9.55 23.43 0.17
C GLY A 164 -10.97 23.59 -0.37
N LEU A 165 -11.30 22.86 -1.44
CA LEU A 165 -12.65 22.86 -2.03
C LEU A 165 -13.70 22.29 -1.06
N TRP A 166 -13.35 21.23 -0.33
CA TRP A 166 -14.23 20.60 0.66
C TRP A 166 -14.58 21.56 1.80
N MET A 167 -13.60 22.29 2.33
CA MET A 167 -13.81 23.29 3.39
C MET A 167 -14.56 24.52 2.87
N LEU A 168 -14.27 24.97 1.64
CA LEU A 168 -15.01 26.05 1.00
C LEU A 168 -16.49 25.69 0.83
N TRP A 169 -16.78 24.47 0.37
CA TRP A 169 -18.14 23.98 0.20
C TRP A 169 -18.90 23.93 1.54
N HIS A 170 -18.22 23.53 2.62
CA HIS A 170 -18.79 23.43 3.96
C HIS A 170 -18.58 24.68 4.82
N ARG A 171 -18.26 25.84 4.22
CA ARG A 171 -17.98 27.09 4.97
C ARG A 171 -19.14 27.57 5.85
N LEU A 172 -20.37 27.16 5.52
CA LEU A 172 -21.59 27.50 6.27
C LEU A 172 -21.92 26.50 7.39
N ALA A 173 -21.18 25.39 7.50
CA ALA A 173 -21.31 24.45 8.61
C ALA A 173 -20.83 25.11 9.93
N PRO A 174 -21.19 24.55 11.10
CA PRO A 174 -20.63 24.97 12.38
C PRO A 174 -19.11 24.96 12.32
N LYS A 175 -18.46 26.07 12.71
CA LYS A 175 -17.00 26.26 12.62
C LYS A 175 -16.40 26.19 11.20
N GLY A 176 -17.23 26.18 10.14
CA GLY A 176 -16.79 26.06 8.75
C GLY A 176 -15.94 27.22 8.24
N ARG A 177 -16.29 28.47 8.56
CA ARG A 177 -15.47 29.66 8.20
C ARG A 177 -14.09 29.62 8.86
N GLU A 178 -14.04 29.14 10.09
CA GLU A 178 -12.81 28.98 10.85
C GLU A 178 -11.93 27.87 10.27
N ALA A 179 -12.53 26.72 9.90
CA ALA A 179 -11.84 25.66 9.18
C ALA A 179 -11.29 26.14 7.83
N LEU A 180 -12.03 27.00 7.11
CA LEU A 180 -11.56 27.61 5.86
C LEU A 180 -10.36 28.53 6.10
N ALA A 181 -10.38 29.38 7.14
CA ALA A 181 -9.24 30.22 7.52
C ALA A 181 -8.00 29.38 7.90
N LEU A 182 -8.19 28.30 8.66
CA LEU A 182 -7.12 27.35 8.99
C LEU A 182 -6.59 26.62 7.75
N THR A 183 -7.44 26.40 6.74
CA THR A 183 -7.02 25.81 5.46
C THR A 183 -6.17 26.78 4.65
N VAL A 184 -6.48 28.08 4.67
CA VAL A 184 -5.60 29.10 4.06
C VAL A 184 -4.24 29.12 4.77
N PHE A 185 -4.23 29.12 6.10
CA PHE A 185 -2.99 29.01 6.88
C PHE A 185 -2.18 27.76 6.51
N LEU A 186 -2.82 26.60 6.47
CA LEU A 186 -2.21 25.33 6.07
C LEU A 186 -1.55 25.43 4.68
N LEU A 187 -2.26 25.99 3.69
CA LEU A 187 -1.75 26.14 2.32
C LEU A 187 -0.55 27.12 2.27
N CYS A 188 -0.57 28.20 3.04
CA CYS A 188 0.57 29.11 3.16
C CYS A 188 1.80 28.40 3.75
N VAL A 189 1.63 27.62 4.83
CA VAL A 189 2.72 26.85 5.43
C VAL A 189 3.25 25.80 4.44
N TYR A 190 2.36 25.09 3.74
CA TYR A 190 2.76 24.11 2.73
C TYR A 190 3.56 24.76 1.60
N ALA A 191 3.12 25.92 1.08
CA ALA A 191 3.83 26.64 0.02
C ALA A 191 5.22 27.10 0.50
N LEU A 192 5.31 27.67 1.71
CA LEU A 192 6.56 28.07 2.32
C LEU A 192 7.50 26.88 2.53
N ALA A 193 7.01 25.78 3.11
CA ALA A 193 7.80 24.58 3.35
C ALA A 193 8.28 23.93 2.04
N SER A 194 7.44 23.91 1.01
CA SER A 194 7.78 23.38 -0.33
C SER A 194 8.91 24.16 -1.01
N TRP A 195 9.07 25.44 -0.65
CA TRP A 195 10.17 26.27 -1.11
C TRP A 195 11.42 26.15 -0.23
N VAL A 196 11.25 26.17 1.09
CA VAL A 196 12.35 26.20 2.07
C VAL A 196 13.05 24.85 2.21
N LEU A 197 12.29 23.74 2.28
CA LEU A 197 12.86 22.42 2.59
C LEU A 197 13.93 21.94 1.59
N PRO A 198 13.72 22.01 0.26
CA PRO A 198 14.74 21.60 -0.70
C PRO A 198 16.01 22.45 -0.60
N GLY A 199 15.86 23.77 -0.39
CA GLY A 199 16.99 24.69 -0.22
C GLY A 199 17.77 24.41 1.06
N LEU A 200 17.07 24.13 2.16
CA LEU A 200 17.70 23.74 3.43
C LEU A 200 18.44 22.41 3.30
N LEU A 201 17.85 21.41 2.64
CA LEU A 201 18.51 20.13 2.40
C LEU A 201 19.77 20.30 1.54
N LEU A 202 19.69 21.11 0.49
CA LEU A 202 20.85 21.44 -0.35
C LEU A 202 21.97 22.10 0.45
N GLN A 203 21.66 23.05 1.34
CA GLN A 203 22.65 23.70 2.19
C GLN A 203 23.32 22.73 3.18
N LEU A 204 22.56 21.79 3.73
CA LEU A 204 23.06 20.86 4.74
C LEU A 204 23.79 19.64 4.15
N SER A 205 23.40 19.19 2.96
CA SER A 205 23.88 17.93 2.37
C SER A 205 24.65 18.10 1.06
N GLY A 206 24.54 19.26 0.40
CA GLY A 206 25.03 19.47 -0.96
C GLY A 206 24.20 18.80 -2.05
N GLN A 207 23.11 18.09 -1.72
CA GLN A 207 22.26 17.40 -2.69
C GLN A 207 20.97 18.18 -2.97
N ALA A 208 20.68 18.39 -4.25
CA ALA A 208 19.43 18.98 -4.69
C ALA A 208 18.32 17.93 -4.72
N THR A 209 17.09 18.33 -4.38
CA THR A 209 15.91 17.46 -4.44
C THR A 209 14.74 18.17 -5.08
N ASP A 210 13.94 17.41 -5.82
CA ASP A 210 12.77 17.96 -6.51
C ASP A 210 11.56 18.07 -5.59
N ASN A 211 10.84 19.18 -5.72
CA ASN A 211 9.53 19.35 -5.11
C ASN A 211 8.40 18.74 -5.96
N ALA A 212 7.19 18.67 -5.41
CA ALA A 212 6.04 18.08 -6.08
C ALA A 212 5.71 18.73 -7.45
N MET A 213 5.95 20.04 -7.60
CA MET A 213 5.70 20.77 -8.86
C MET A 213 6.74 20.44 -9.94
N ALA A 214 8.03 20.38 -9.58
CA ALA A 214 9.08 19.94 -10.50
C ALA A 214 8.79 18.53 -11.05
N ARG A 215 8.32 17.62 -10.18
CA ARG A 215 7.91 16.26 -10.57
C ARG A 215 6.63 16.20 -11.41
N MET A 216 5.81 17.26 -11.45
CA MET A 216 4.72 17.34 -12.42
C MET A 216 5.23 17.53 -13.85
N GLY A 217 6.45 18.01 -14.08
CA GLY A 217 7.03 18.13 -15.43
C GLY A 217 7.71 16.87 -15.96
N ALA A 218 8.05 15.91 -15.09
CA ALA A 218 8.77 14.69 -15.46
C ALA A 218 7.79 13.59 -15.93
N PHE A 219 7.41 13.63 -17.21
CA PHE A 219 6.62 12.59 -17.87
C PHE A 219 7.47 11.89 -18.94
N GLY A 220 8.23 10.87 -18.56
CA GLY A 220 9.04 10.13 -19.52
C GLY A 220 9.34 8.71 -19.09
N GLY A 221 9.60 7.86 -20.08
CA GLY A 221 10.06 6.49 -19.89
C GLY A 221 8.97 5.43 -19.79
N CYS A 222 9.41 4.18 -19.92
CA CYS A 222 8.59 2.97 -19.80
C CYS A 222 7.86 2.86 -18.46
N GLY A 223 8.42 3.42 -17.38
CA GLY A 223 7.84 3.42 -16.03
C GLY A 223 6.72 4.46 -15.81
N SER A 224 6.28 5.16 -16.86
CA SER A 224 5.22 6.15 -16.74
C SER A 224 3.83 5.51 -16.56
N ARG A 225 2.94 6.20 -15.82
CA ARG A 225 1.53 5.77 -15.65
C ARG A 225 0.77 5.71 -16.97
N GLN A 226 1.14 6.54 -17.95
CA GLN A 226 0.52 6.55 -19.27
C GLN A 226 0.79 5.24 -20.02
N VAL A 227 2.04 4.78 -20.01
CA VAL A 227 2.43 3.48 -20.58
C VAL A 227 1.75 2.34 -19.82
N LEU A 228 1.73 2.41 -18.49
CA LEU A 228 1.02 1.43 -17.66
C LEU A 228 -0.46 1.32 -18.06
N TRP A 229 -1.18 2.44 -18.13
CA TRP A 229 -2.60 2.43 -18.45
C TRP A 229 -2.88 2.01 -19.89
N SER A 230 -2.04 2.39 -20.86
CA SER A 230 -2.19 1.91 -22.25
C SER A 230 -2.04 0.39 -22.32
N ASN A 231 -1.06 -0.16 -21.59
CA ASN A 231 -0.82 -1.60 -21.51
C ASN A 231 -2.01 -2.32 -20.84
N VAL A 232 -2.54 -1.81 -19.73
CA VAL A 232 -3.70 -2.44 -19.06
C VAL A 232 -4.98 -2.32 -19.90
N LEU A 233 -5.21 -1.21 -20.60
CA LEU A 233 -6.32 -1.05 -21.53
C LEU A 233 -6.23 -2.03 -22.71
N HIS A 234 -5.01 -2.25 -23.23
CA HIS A 234 -4.77 -3.25 -24.26
C HIS A 234 -5.11 -4.67 -23.76
N LEU A 235 -4.71 -5.02 -22.53
CA LEU A 235 -5.09 -6.29 -21.92
C LEU A 235 -6.61 -6.40 -21.73
N LEU A 236 -7.26 -5.34 -21.26
CA LEU A 236 -8.71 -5.30 -21.08
C LEU A 236 -9.46 -5.54 -22.40
N ALA A 237 -8.96 -5.00 -23.51
CA ALA A 237 -9.56 -5.18 -24.83
C ALA A 237 -9.58 -6.66 -25.29
N GLN A 238 -8.68 -7.50 -24.77
CA GLN A 238 -8.65 -8.94 -25.08
C GLN A 238 -9.74 -9.73 -24.34
N LYS A 239 -10.16 -9.27 -23.15
CA LYS A 239 -11.19 -9.93 -22.32
C LYS A 239 -12.17 -8.89 -21.71
N PRO A 240 -12.94 -8.15 -22.53
CA PRO A 240 -13.67 -6.98 -22.06
C PRO A 240 -14.86 -7.31 -21.14
N LEU A 241 -15.46 -8.49 -21.29
CA LEU A 241 -16.68 -8.87 -20.54
C LEU A 241 -16.37 -9.55 -19.22
N GLY A 242 -15.52 -10.58 -19.23
CA GLY A 242 -15.20 -11.38 -18.04
C GLY A 242 -13.93 -10.95 -17.31
N GLY A 243 -13.13 -10.07 -17.90
CA GLY A 243 -11.80 -9.72 -17.39
C GLY A 243 -10.81 -10.89 -17.49
N TRP A 244 -9.62 -10.66 -16.96
CA TRP A 244 -8.55 -11.66 -16.87
C TRP A 244 -8.64 -12.53 -15.62
N GLY A 245 -9.36 -12.09 -14.60
CA GLY A 245 -9.42 -12.75 -13.30
C GLY A 245 -8.45 -12.18 -12.26
N TRP A 246 -8.62 -12.65 -11.04
CA TRP A 246 -7.87 -12.16 -9.88
C TRP A 246 -6.40 -12.62 -9.93
N ASP A 247 -5.49 -11.71 -9.54
CA ASP A 247 -4.03 -11.93 -9.54
C ASP A 247 -3.41 -12.32 -10.89
N GLN A 248 -4.10 -12.03 -12.01
CA GLN A 248 -3.61 -12.38 -13.35
C GLN A 248 -2.81 -11.27 -14.03
N LEU A 249 -2.69 -10.07 -13.44
CA LEU A 249 -2.10 -8.93 -14.15
C LEU A 249 -0.61 -9.14 -14.45
N ARG A 250 0.15 -9.73 -13.52
CA ARG A 250 1.57 -10.00 -13.72
C ARG A 250 1.78 -10.93 -14.91
N TYR A 251 1.04 -12.03 -14.93
CA TYR A 251 1.05 -13.01 -16.01
C TYR A 251 0.60 -12.42 -17.33
N ALA A 252 -0.58 -11.80 -17.36
CA ALA A 252 -1.17 -11.21 -18.56
C ALA A 252 -0.23 -10.16 -19.17
N HIS A 253 0.38 -9.31 -18.33
CA HIS A 253 1.38 -8.36 -18.77
C HIS A 253 2.62 -9.07 -19.29
N TYR A 254 3.12 -10.11 -18.63
CA TYR A 254 4.27 -10.88 -19.12
C TYR A 254 3.98 -11.46 -20.50
N ILE A 255 3.00 -12.34 -20.66
CA ILE A 255 2.75 -13.11 -21.90
C ILE A 255 2.30 -12.28 -23.10
N THR A 256 1.85 -11.04 -22.89
CA THR A 256 1.28 -10.21 -23.95
C THR A 256 2.33 -9.36 -24.64
N GLU A 257 2.28 -9.32 -25.96
CA GLU A 257 3.00 -8.34 -26.79
C GLU A 257 2.17 -7.05 -26.93
N TYR A 258 2.83 -5.90 -26.80
CA TYR A 258 2.17 -4.60 -26.92
C TYR A 258 2.53 -3.92 -28.24
N PRO A 259 1.56 -3.28 -28.92
CA PRO A 259 1.84 -2.48 -30.12
C PRO A 259 2.51 -1.13 -29.80
N SER A 260 2.44 -0.71 -28.53
CA SER A 260 3.06 0.50 -28.01
C SER A 260 4.20 0.16 -27.05
N GLU A 261 4.87 1.19 -26.53
CA GLU A 261 5.82 1.07 -25.42
C GLU A 261 5.27 0.14 -24.32
N ARG A 262 6.14 -0.75 -23.84
CA ARG A 262 5.84 -1.72 -22.79
C ARG A 262 6.23 -1.13 -21.44
N PHE A 263 5.37 -1.28 -20.44
CA PHE A 263 5.73 -0.95 -19.07
C PHE A 263 6.87 -1.86 -18.58
N CYS A 264 7.96 -1.28 -18.07
CA CYS A 264 9.19 -2.02 -17.82
C CYS A 264 9.18 -2.84 -16.53
N ASP A 265 8.39 -2.43 -15.53
CA ASP A 265 8.31 -3.18 -14.27
C ASP A 265 7.20 -4.23 -14.29
N MET A 266 7.26 -5.17 -13.36
CA MET A 266 6.20 -6.15 -13.18
C MET A 266 4.91 -5.49 -12.67
N LEU A 267 3.81 -5.65 -13.41
CA LEU A 267 2.51 -5.09 -13.07
C LEU A 267 1.72 -5.96 -12.08
N GLY A 268 1.76 -5.59 -10.80
CA GLY A 268 0.91 -6.19 -9.76
C GLY A 268 -0.50 -5.57 -9.68
N ASN A 269 -0.69 -4.35 -10.15
CA ASN A 269 -1.97 -3.65 -10.17
C ASN A 269 -1.98 -2.55 -11.26
N ALA A 270 -3.14 -1.95 -11.53
CA ALA A 270 -3.29 -0.93 -12.57
C ALA A 270 -3.03 0.51 -12.08
N HIS A 271 -2.69 0.71 -10.80
CA HIS A 271 -2.57 2.02 -10.15
C HIS A 271 -3.78 2.95 -10.40
N ASN A 272 -4.95 2.35 -10.61
CA ASN A 272 -6.22 3.01 -10.89
C ASN A 272 -7.32 1.98 -10.61
N LEU A 273 -8.08 2.17 -9.55
CA LEU A 273 -9.05 1.19 -9.06
C LEU A 273 -10.14 0.85 -10.08
N PRO A 274 -10.79 1.82 -10.78
CA PRO A 274 -11.73 1.50 -11.85
C PRO A 274 -11.12 0.64 -12.95
N LEU A 275 -9.94 1.02 -13.45
CA LEU A 275 -9.24 0.29 -14.51
C LEU A 275 -8.83 -1.11 -14.05
N HIS A 276 -8.34 -1.24 -12.82
CA HIS A 276 -7.98 -2.54 -12.25
C HIS A 276 -9.21 -3.44 -12.08
N THR A 277 -10.34 -2.88 -11.62
CA THR A 277 -11.60 -3.61 -11.49
C THR A 277 -12.07 -4.11 -12.85
N ALA A 278 -11.96 -3.27 -13.89
CA ALA A 278 -12.29 -3.66 -15.26
C ALA A 278 -11.35 -4.75 -15.78
N PHE A 279 -10.05 -4.68 -15.50
CA PHE A 279 -9.11 -5.74 -15.84
C PHE A 279 -9.49 -7.07 -15.17
N VAL A 280 -9.86 -7.07 -13.89
CA VAL A 280 -10.13 -8.30 -13.12
C VAL A 280 -11.48 -8.94 -13.50
N TRP A 281 -12.56 -8.16 -13.52
CA TRP A 281 -13.94 -8.66 -13.69
C TRP A 281 -14.63 -8.24 -14.99
N GLY A 282 -13.95 -7.47 -15.84
CA GLY A 282 -14.51 -6.91 -17.06
C GLY A 282 -15.19 -5.55 -16.88
N VAL A 283 -15.42 -4.90 -18.01
CA VAL A 283 -16.04 -3.57 -18.12
C VAL A 283 -17.44 -3.53 -17.48
N PRO A 284 -18.36 -4.50 -17.71
CA PRO A 284 -19.70 -4.42 -17.14
C PRO A 284 -19.71 -4.38 -15.61
N ALA A 285 -18.90 -5.23 -14.97
CA ALA A 285 -18.80 -5.29 -13.51
C ALA A 285 -18.18 -3.99 -12.94
N ALA A 286 -17.14 -3.46 -13.59
CA ALA A 286 -16.53 -2.20 -13.19
C ALA A 286 -17.51 -1.02 -13.30
N LEU A 287 -18.24 -0.91 -14.42
CA LEU A 287 -19.25 0.14 -14.61
C LEU A 287 -20.40 0.03 -13.61
N ALA A 288 -20.90 -1.18 -13.35
CA ALA A 288 -21.94 -1.41 -12.34
C ALA A 288 -21.46 -1.00 -10.94
N GLY A 289 -20.22 -1.34 -10.58
CA GLY A 289 -19.61 -0.92 -9.33
C GLY A 289 -19.48 0.60 -9.21
N MET A 290 -18.94 1.26 -10.25
CA MET A 290 -18.79 2.72 -10.27
C MET A 290 -20.15 3.42 -10.21
N LEU A 291 -21.13 2.95 -10.97
CA LEU A 291 -22.49 3.48 -10.93
C LEU A 291 -23.12 3.32 -9.54
N GLY A 292 -22.97 2.15 -8.91
CA GLY A 292 -23.45 1.89 -7.55
C GLY A 292 -22.86 2.86 -6.54
N VAL A 293 -21.54 3.08 -6.59
CA VAL A 293 -20.84 4.05 -5.74
C VAL A 293 -21.35 5.47 -6.01
N SER A 294 -21.46 5.89 -7.29
CA SER A 294 -21.97 7.22 -7.65
C SER A 294 -23.40 7.45 -7.15
N VAL A 295 -24.30 6.49 -7.36
CA VAL A 295 -25.68 6.55 -6.85
C VAL A 295 -25.70 6.66 -5.33
N TRP A 296 -24.89 5.86 -4.64
CA TRP A 296 -24.77 5.91 -3.19
C TRP A 296 -24.29 7.28 -2.69
N VAL A 297 -23.20 7.81 -3.26
CA VAL A 297 -22.67 9.15 -2.94
C VAL A 297 -23.73 10.22 -3.15
N ILE A 298 -24.42 10.19 -4.29
CA ILE A 298 -25.45 11.18 -4.62
C ILE A 298 -26.61 11.12 -3.62
N ARG A 299 -27.05 9.91 -3.25
CA ARG A 299 -28.14 9.70 -2.29
C ARG A 299 -27.74 10.06 -0.86
N ALA A 300 -26.50 9.81 -0.47
CA ALA A 300 -26.00 10.14 0.86
C ALA A 300 -25.86 11.66 1.08
N ARG A 301 -25.71 12.42 -0.02
CA ARG A 301 -25.60 13.90 -0.06
C ARG A 301 -24.47 14.40 0.85
N PRO A 302 -23.20 14.01 0.59
CA PRO A 302 -22.05 14.40 1.41
C PRO A 302 -21.85 15.91 1.51
N TRP A 303 -22.34 16.66 0.53
CA TRP A 303 -22.34 18.12 0.50
C TRP A 303 -23.28 18.79 1.51
N ARG A 304 -24.11 18.03 2.22
CA ARG A 304 -24.95 18.56 3.30
C ARG A 304 -24.32 18.19 4.63
N TYR A 305 -23.99 19.19 5.44
CA TYR A 305 -23.54 18.98 6.80
C TYR A 305 -24.63 18.27 7.62
N LYS A 306 -24.25 17.17 8.28
CA LYS A 306 -25.11 16.40 9.19
C LYS A 306 -24.49 16.29 10.57
N SER A 307 -23.23 15.89 10.64
CA SER A 307 -22.45 15.83 11.88
C SER A 307 -20.95 15.92 11.58
N ALA A 308 -20.16 16.24 12.60
CA ALA A 308 -18.70 16.30 12.50
C ALA A 308 -18.10 14.93 12.11
N GLY A 309 -18.63 13.82 12.65
CA GLY A 309 -18.17 12.47 12.32
C GLY A 309 -18.43 12.09 10.85
N GLN A 310 -19.61 12.42 10.32
CA GLN A 310 -19.91 12.16 8.91
C GLN A 310 -19.12 13.07 7.96
N GLN A 311 -18.85 14.32 8.37
CA GLN A 311 -18.02 15.23 7.58
C GLN A 311 -16.56 14.73 7.51
N LEU A 312 -16.03 14.19 8.61
CA LEU A 312 -14.73 13.52 8.63
C LEU A 312 -14.73 12.32 7.67
N ALA A 313 -15.73 11.43 7.80
CA ALA A 313 -15.84 10.22 7.00
C ALA A 313 -15.86 10.53 5.49
N TRP A 314 -16.70 11.47 5.06
CA TRP A 314 -16.76 11.86 3.65
C TRP A 314 -15.48 12.54 3.16
N GLY A 315 -14.84 13.37 3.99
CA GLY A 315 -13.55 13.95 3.67
C GLY A 315 -12.48 12.87 3.44
N VAL A 316 -12.37 11.90 4.36
CA VAL A 316 -11.40 10.80 4.26
C VAL A 316 -11.72 9.87 3.09
N LEU A 317 -12.99 9.54 2.84
CA LEU A 317 -13.39 8.79 1.65
C LEU A 317 -13.03 9.51 0.36
N GLY A 318 -13.13 10.85 0.31
CA GLY A 318 -12.65 11.65 -0.81
C GLY A 318 -11.14 11.53 -1.01
N VAL A 319 -10.36 11.60 0.07
CA VAL A 319 -8.90 11.36 0.05
C VAL A 319 -8.56 9.97 -0.49
N LEU A 320 -9.25 8.93 0.02
CA LEU A 320 -9.08 7.54 -0.43
C LEU A 320 -9.48 7.35 -1.89
N ALA A 321 -10.57 7.97 -2.33
CA ALA A 321 -11.03 7.90 -3.72
C ALA A 321 -10.00 8.54 -4.65
N LEU A 322 -9.55 9.76 -4.37
CA LEU A 322 -8.51 10.43 -5.15
C LEU A 322 -7.22 9.62 -5.23
N HIS A 323 -6.78 9.06 -4.11
CA HIS A 323 -5.60 8.20 -4.08
C HIS A 323 -5.82 6.92 -4.91
N SER A 324 -7.02 6.33 -4.87
CA SER A 324 -7.38 5.12 -5.63
C SER A 324 -7.52 5.35 -7.14
N PHE A 325 -7.63 6.58 -7.61
CA PHE A 325 -7.57 6.90 -9.05
C PHE A 325 -6.13 6.94 -9.60
N LEU A 326 -5.14 7.09 -8.72
CA LEU A 326 -3.73 7.34 -9.09
C LEU A 326 -2.76 6.26 -8.60
N GLU A 327 -3.20 5.46 -7.62
CA GLU A 327 -2.49 4.39 -6.92
C GLU A 327 -3.52 3.38 -6.36
N TYR A 328 -3.06 2.47 -5.51
CA TYR A 328 -3.83 1.33 -5.00
C TYR A 328 -3.80 1.26 -3.45
N PRO A 329 -4.19 2.33 -2.71
CA PRO A 329 -4.12 2.37 -1.26
C PRO A 329 -4.90 1.26 -0.56
N LEU A 330 -6.01 0.80 -1.17
CA LEU A 330 -6.86 -0.23 -0.61
C LEU A 330 -6.23 -1.63 -0.62
N TRP A 331 -5.00 -1.80 -1.12
CA TRP A 331 -4.20 -3.02 -0.93
C TRP A 331 -3.46 -3.01 0.41
N TYR A 332 -3.44 -1.88 1.12
CA TYR A 332 -2.72 -1.71 2.37
C TYR A 332 -3.69 -1.71 3.54
N GLY A 333 -3.39 -2.52 4.56
CA GLY A 333 -4.23 -2.72 5.74
C GLY A 333 -4.69 -1.43 6.44
N PRO A 334 -3.83 -0.42 6.66
CA PRO A 334 -4.24 0.80 7.36
C PRO A 334 -5.37 1.55 6.64
N PHE A 335 -5.33 1.59 5.30
CA PHE A 335 -6.36 2.24 4.49
C PHE A 335 -7.64 1.40 4.36
N GLN A 336 -7.54 0.07 4.37
CA GLN A 336 -8.71 -0.82 4.46
C GLN A 336 -9.46 -0.60 5.78
N VAL A 337 -8.73 -0.53 6.90
CA VAL A 337 -9.31 -0.21 8.22
C VAL A 337 -9.87 1.22 8.23
N ALA A 338 -9.19 2.19 7.62
CA ALA A 338 -9.70 3.55 7.50
C ALA A 338 -11.03 3.62 6.75
N LEU A 339 -11.16 2.87 5.66
CA LEU A 339 -12.42 2.74 4.92
C LEU A 339 -13.53 2.20 5.83
N LEU A 340 -13.27 1.11 6.57
CA LEU A 340 -14.25 0.53 7.51
C LEU A 340 -14.63 1.50 8.63
N LEU A 341 -13.68 2.25 9.18
CA LEU A 341 -13.95 3.30 10.17
C LEU A 341 -14.78 4.46 9.58
N CYS A 342 -14.58 4.83 8.32
CA CYS A 342 -15.42 5.81 7.64
C CYS A 342 -16.85 5.29 7.47
N LEU A 343 -17.01 4.04 7.05
CA LEU A 343 -18.33 3.38 6.99
C LEU A 343 -18.99 3.36 8.38
N TRP A 344 -18.20 3.09 9.43
CA TRP A 344 -18.67 3.12 10.82
C TRP A 344 -19.17 4.50 11.25
N LEU A 345 -18.41 5.56 10.93
CA LEU A 345 -18.76 6.96 11.22
C LEU A 345 -20.02 7.43 10.46
N MET A 346 -20.31 6.85 9.29
CA MET A 346 -21.52 7.16 8.54
C MET A 346 -22.79 6.57 9.16
N GLY A 347 -22.66 5.48 9.93
CA GLY A 347 -23.76 4.81 10.60
C GLY A 347 -24.71 4.07 9.64
N GLY A 348 -25.99 3.99 10.00
CA GLY A 348 -27.04 3.33 9.21
C GLY A 348 -27.57 2.04 9.85
N ARG A 349 -28.60 1.45 9.22
CA ARG A 349 -29.33 0.27 9.76
C ARG A 349 -28.44 -0.95 9.97
N VAL A 350 -27.51 -1.20 9.05
CA VAL A 350 -26.54 -2.28 9.21
C VAL A 350 -25.79 -2.04 10.50
N TRP A 351 -25.27 -0.84 10.71
CA TRP A 351 -24.45 -0.48 11.86
C TRP A 351 -25.16 -0.38 13.21
N LEU A 352 -26.47 -0.09 13.19
CA LEU A 352 -27.34 -0.26 14.35
C LEU A 352 -27.39 -1.73 14.81
N ALA A 353 -27.33 -2.68 13.88
CA ALA A 353 -27.26 -4.12 14.21
C ALA A 353 -25.90 -4.53 14.83
N TRP A 354 -24.87 -3.70 14.68
CA TRP A 354 -23.54 -3.84 15.30
C TRP A 354 -23.43 -3.13 16.66
N GLN A 355 -24.54 -2.63 17.22
CA GLN A 355 -24.57 -2.12 18.60
C GLN A 355 -24.60 -3.23 19.66
N ASP A 356 -24.92 -4.47 19.27
CA ASP A 356 -24.88 -5.60 20.18
C ASP A 356 -23.43 -6.00 20.48
N ARG A 357 -23.03 -5.84 21.74
CA ARG A 357 -21.69 -6.16 22.24
C ARG A 357 -21.32 -7.62 21.96
N ALA A 358 -22.25 -8.57 22.18
CA ALA A 358 -21.96 -9.99 22.02
C ALA A 358 -21.57 -10.31 20.57
N ARG A 359 -22.33 -9.79 19.60
CA ARG A 359 -22.00 -9.90 18.17
C ARG A 359 -20.65 -9.26 17.82
N THR A 360 -20.39 -8.02 18.26
CA THR A 360 -19.11 -7.36 17.93
C THR A 360 -17.91 -8.07 18.54
N THR A 361 -18.04 -8.59 19.76
CA THR A 361 -17.00 -9.38 20.41
C THR A 361 -16.80 -10.71 19.69
N GLY A 362 -17.88 -11.40 19.33
CA GLY A 362 -17.81 -12.65 18.54
C GLY A 362 -17.09 -12.46 17.20
N VAL A 363 -17.44 -11.40 16.45
CA VAL A 363 -16.75 -11.07 15.20
C VAL A 363 -15.28 -10.74 15.44
N GLY A 364 -14.96 -9.96 16.48
CA GLY A 364 -13.57 -9.65 16.85
C GLY A 364 -12.75 -10.91 17.13
N LEU A 365 -13.31 -11.87 17.88
CA LEU A 365 -12.65 -13.15 18.19
C LEU A 365 -12.47 -14.04 16.95
N VAL A 366 -13.49 -14.15 16.09
CA VAL A 366 -13.39 -14.89 14.82
C VAL A 366 -12.32 -14.28 13.93
N LEU A 367 -12.30 -12.94 13.81
CA LEU A 367 -11.30 -12.22 13.03
C LEU A 367 -9.89 -12.45 13.57
N LEU A 368 -9.69 -12.44 14.90
CA LEU A 368 -8.40 -12.78 15.51
C LEU A 368 -7.98 -14.23 15.19
N GLY A 369 -8.91 -15.19 15.22
CA GLY A 369 -8.62 -16.57 14.82
C GLY A 369 -8.17 -16.70 13.37
N ILE A 370 -8.86 -16.02 12.44
CA ILE A 370 -8.49 -15.96 11.02
C ILE A 370 -7.11 -15.31 10.85
N LEU A 371 -6.86 -14.20 11.52
CA LEU A 371 -5.57 -13.49 11.43
C LEU A 371 -4.42 -14.32 12.01
N ALA A 372 -4.64 -15.05 13.10
CA ALA A 372 -3.67 -15.98 13.65
C ALA A 372 -3.35 -17.11 12.67
N PHE A 373 -4.36 -17.65 11.97
CA PHE A 373 -4.15 -18.63 10.91
C PHE A 373 -3.35 -18.05 9.74
N ILE A 374 -3.68 -16.84 9.26
CA ILE A 374 -2.93 -16.17 8.17
C ILE A 374 -1.47 -15.92 8.61
N ALA A 375 -1.25 -15.45 9.83
CA ALA A 375 0.08 -15.20 10.36
C ALA A 375 0.89 -16.51 10.45
N TYR A 376 0.27 -17.60 10.89
CA TYR A 376 0.88 -18.93 10.91
C TYR A 376 1.23 -19.42 9.50
N ASP A 377 0.32 -19.30 8.54
CA ASP A 377 0.55 -19.70 7.15
C ASP A 377 1.67 -18.88 6.50
N HIS A 378 1.71 -17.57 6.75
CA HIS A 378 2.81 -16.70 6.31
C HIS A 378 4.14 -17.12 6.94
N ALA A 379 4.15 -17.39 8.25
CA ALA A 379 5.35 -17.77 8.98
C ALA A 379 5.97 -19.08 8.44
N GLN A 380 5.15 -20.01 7.94
CA GLN A 380 5.63 -21.23 7.29
C GLN A 380 6.40 -20.92 6.00
N VAL A 381 5.81 -20.15 5.09
CA VAL A 381 6.46 -19.78 3.81
C VAL A 381 7.68 -18.92 4.03
N GLN A 382 7.66 -18.04 5.01
CA GLN A 382 8.76 -17.13 5.30
C GLN A 382 10.09 -17.84 5.62
N GLN A 383 10.06 -19.08 6.13
CA GLN A 383 11.27 -19.81 6.52
C GLN A 383 12.23 -20.05 5.34
N ILE A 384 11.73 -20.32 4.13
CA ILE A 384 12.59 -20.59 2.97
C ILE A 384 13.29 -19.32 2.45
N TYR A 385 12.72 -18.14 2.72
CA TYR A 385 13.29 -16.84 2.35
C TYR A 385 14.30 -16.32 3.37
N TRP A 386 14.35 -16.92 4.55
CA TRP A 386 15.30 -16.53 5.59
C TRP A 386 16.60 -17.34 5.53
N PRO A 387 17.74 -16.70 5.83
CA PRO A 387 18.98 -17.40 6.13
C PRO A 387 18.76 -18.42 7.26
N SER A 388 19.44 -19.56 7.21
CA SER A 388 19.24 -20.66 8.18
C SER A 388 19.32 -20.19 9.65
N ALA A 389 20.25 -19.27 9.95
CA ALA A 389 20.43 -18.71 11.29
C ALA A 389 19.22 -17.92 11.82
N GLN A 390 18.39 -17.33 10.95
CA GLN A 390 17.23 -16.52 11.32
C GLN A 390 15.92 -17.32 11.36
N ARG A 391 15.94 -18.57 10.90
CA ARG A 391 14.76 -19.45 10.89
C ARG A 391 14.36 -19.87 12.30
N TYR A 392 13.07 -20.13 12.47
CA TYR A 392 12.54 -20.73 13.69
C TYR A 392 13.17 -22.10 13.92
N SER A 393 13.55 -22.38 15.17
CA SER A 393 14.28 -23.60 15.55
C SER A 393 13.57 -24.88 15.12
N VAL A 394 12.24 -24.90 15.17
CA VAL A 394 11.41 -26.06 14.80
C VAL A 394 11.45 -26.36 13.29
N TRP A 395 11.78 -25.38 12.45
CA TRP A 395 11.71 -25.48 10.98
C TRP A 395 13.04 -25.21 10.27
N ARG A 396 14.13 -25.03 11.02
CA ARG A 396 15.42 -24.55 10.51
C ARG A 396 15.93 -25.35 9.31
N ASP A 397 15.88 -26.69 9.42
CA ASP A 397 16.45 -27.61 8.42
C ASP A 397 15.43 -28.10 7.38
N GLN A 398 14.14 -27.78 7.56
CA GLN A 398 13.04 -28.28 6.71
C GLN A 398 12.29 -27.14 6.01
N ALA A 399 12.97 -26.01 5.75
CA ALA A 399 12.34 -24.78 5.29
C ALA A 399 11.48 -24.96 4.01
N LEU A 400 11.96 -25.75 3.03
CA LEU A 400 11.21 -26.00 1.81
C LEU A 400 9.96 -26.87 2.06
N GLN A 401 10.11 -27.94 2.84
CA GLN A 401 9.00 -28.84 3.19
C GLN A 401 7.92 -28.10 3.99
N VAL A 402 8.32 -27.18 4.87
CA VAL A 402 7.40 -26.34 5.65
C VAL A 402 6.71 -25.31 4.75
N ALA A 403 7.43 -24.65 3.86
CA ALA A 403 6.83 -23.70 2.91
C ALA A 403 5.78 -24.37 2.02
N GLN A 404 6.00 -25.62 1.59
CA GLN A 404 5.05 -26.39 0.77
C GLN A 404 3.74 -26.74 1.50
N ARG A 405 3.68 -26.65 2.84
CA ARG A 405 2.45 -26.85 3.61
C ARG A 405 1.50 -25.66 3.57
N ALA A 406 1.98 -24.51 3.11
CA ALA A 406 1.20 -23.28 3.12
C ALA A 406 -0.08 -23.38 2.27
N TRP A 407 -1.16 -22.80 2.77
CA TRP A 407 -2.46 -22.83 2.11
C TRP A 407 -2.77 -21.53 1.36
N LEU A 408 -2.61 -20.39 2.02
CA LEU A 408 -2.89 -19.07 1.47
C LEU A 408 -1.72 -18.54 0.64
N PHE A 409 -0.49 -18.85 1.06
CA PHE A 409 0.73 -18.39 0.40
C PHE A 409 1.36 -19.41 -0.57
N ARG A 410 0.52 -20.27 -1.19
CA ARG A 410 0.97 -21.33 -2.12
C ARG A 410 1.80 -20.82 -3.29
N GLY A 411 1.39 -19.71 -3.91
CA GLY A 411 2.14 -19.12 -5.03
C GLY A 411 3.54 -18.68 -4.61
N THR A 412 3.66 -18.12 -3.40
CA THR A 412 4.94 -17.72 -2.81
C THR A 412 5.81 -18.93 -2.47
N ALA A 413 5.24 -19.98 -1.89
CA ALA A 413 5.95 -21.24 -1.64
C ALA A 413 6.43 -21.89 -2.95
N LEU A 414 5.58 -21.91 -3.98
CA LEU A 414 5.90 -22.45 -5.30
C LEU A 414 7.02 -21.66 -5.97
N PHE A 415 6.97 -20.32 -5.92
CA PHE A 415 8.03 -19.47 -6.42
C PHE A 415 9.38 -19.80 -5.74
N ALA A 416 9.39 -19.93 -4.41
CA ALA A 416 10.59 -20.30 -3.69
C ALA A 416 11.11 -21.69 -4.12
N GLN A 417 10.22 -22.68 -4.26
CA GLN A 417 10.59 -24.02 -4.73
C GLN A 417 11.25 -23.97 -6.11
N VAL A 418 10.63 -23.30 -7.09
CA VAL A 418 11.16 -23.19 -8.46
C VAL A 418 12.51 -22.49 -8.46
N THR A 419 12.64 -21.38 -7.74
CA THR A 419 13.84 -20.54 -7.80
C THR A 419 15.02 -21.04 -6.97
N THR A 420 14.81 -22.01 -6.08
CA THR A 420 15.86 -22.61 -5.23
C THR A 420 16.25 -24.03 -5.61
N THR A 421 15.44 -24.74 -6.41
CA THR A 421 15.71 -26.12 -6.82
C THR A 421 16.49 -26.15 -8.16
N PRO A 422 17.66 -26.80 -8.23
CA PRO A 422 18.35 -27.04 -9.50
C PRO A 422 17.52 -27.93 -10.44
N VAL A 423 17.62 -27.70 -11.75
CA VAL A 423 16.95 -28.53 -12.75
C VAL A 423 17.88 -29.70 -13.11
N HIS A 424 17.34 -30.90 -13.17
CA HIS A 424 18.04 -32.11 -13.63
C HIS A 424 17.03 -33.09 -14.25
N GLU A 425 17.50 -34.12 -14.95
CA GLU A 425 16.64 -35.05 -15.71
C GLU A 425 15.49 -35.64 -14.86
N GLY A 426 15.81 -36.10 -13.65
CA GLY A 426 14.81 -36.68 -12.73
C GLY A 426 13.72 -35.73 -12.21
N ASN A 427 13.87 -34.40 -12.33
CA ASN A 427 12.86 -33.44 -11.87
C ASN A 427 12.30 -32.52 -12.99
N ALA A 428 12.80 -32.63 -14.22
CA ALA A 428 12.53 -31.71 -15.30
C ALA A 428 11.02 -31.54 -15.56
N ARG A 429 10.23 -32.63 -15.60
CA ARG A 429 8.78 -32.55 -15.81
C ARG A 429 8.06 -31.76 -14.72
N ALA A 430 8.35 -32.07 -13.45
CA ALA A 430 7.76 -31.37 -12.32
C ALA A 430 8.20 -29.90 -12.28
N MET A 431 9.46 -29.62 -12.61
CA MET A 431 9.98 -28.26 -12.64
C MET A 431 9.35 -27.43 -13.77
N LEU A 432 9.15 -28.01 -14.95
CA LEU A 432 8.45 -27.35 -16.05
C LEU A 432 7.02 -26.93 -15.64
N GLU A 433 6.24 -27.85 -15.09
CA GLU A 433 4.87 -27.59 -14.64
C GLU A 433 4.81 -26.56 -13.51
N ASN A 434 5.73 -26.65 -12.55
CA ASN A 434 5.82 -25.71 -11.44
C ASN A 434 6.25 -24.32 -11.92
N SER A 435 7.16 -24.23 -12.89
CA SER A 435 7.62 -22.95 -13.46
C SER A 435 6.49 -22.27 -14.24
N LEU A 436 5.74 -23.05 -15.04
CA LEU A 436 4.54 -22.56 -15.73
C LEU A 436 3.51 -21.96 -14.76
N ARG A 437 3.26 -22.63 -13.63
CA ARG A 437 2.37 -22.13 -12.57
C ARG A 437 2.95 -20.93 -11.84
N ALA A 438 4.26 -20.94 -11.54
CA ALA A 438 4.94 -19.85 -10.83
C ALA A 438 4.94 -18.53 -11.61
N MET A 439 4.88 -18.58 -12.95
CA MET A 439 4.72 -17.38 -13.78
C MET A 439 3.42 -16.60 -13.48
N HIS A 440 2.40 -17.24 -12.92
CA HIS A 440 1.20 -16.51 -12.47
C HIS A 440 1.46 -15.67 -11.22
N THR A 441 2.36 -16.11 -10.35
CA THR A 441 2.71 -15.39 -9.12
C THR A 441 3.81 -14.36 -9.35
N SER A 442 4.90 -14.74 -10.01
CA SER A 442 5.99 -13.84 -10.37
C SER A 442 6.69 -14.33 -11.65
N PRO A 443 6.35 -13.78 -12.83
CA PRO A 443 7.02 -14.10 -14.09
C PRO A 443 8.37 -13.37 -14.19
N GLU A 444 9.31 -13.74 -13.33
CA GLU A 444 10.66 -13.17 -13.28
C GLU A 444 11.67 -14.02 -14.07
N PRO A 445 12.81 -13.45 -14.50
CA PRO A 445 13.85 -14.19 -15.20
C PRO A 445 14.20 -15.53 -14.56
N ARG A 446 14.40 -15.57 -13.23
CA ARG A 446 14.75 -16.80 -12.50
C ARG A 446 13.72 -17.93 -12.62
N VAL A 447 12.44 -17.63 -12.85
CA VAL A 447 11.39 -18.63 -13.10
C VAL A 447 11.43 -19.08 -14.55
N ILE A 448 11.64 -18.14 -15.47
CA ILE A 448 11.69 -18.38 -16.92
C ILE A 448 12.91 -19.23 -17.28
N GLU A 449 14.07 -18.97 -16.67
CA GLU A 449 15.28 -19.77 -16.83
C GLU A 449 15.00 -21.25 -16.47
N LYS A 450 14.33 -21.51 -15.35
CA LYS A 450 13.94 -22.87 -14.93
C LYS A 450 12.97 -23.52 -15.88
N LEU A 451 12.03 -22.76 -16.44
CA LEU A 451 11.12 -23.23 -17.49
C LEU A 451 11.91 -23.67 -18.73
N LEU A 452 12.84 -22.84 -19.21
CA LEU A 452 13.64 -23.13 -20.40
C LEU A 452 14.58 -24.32 -20.18
N ASP A 453 15.27 -24.36 -19.05
CA ASP A 453 16.13 -25.50 -18.66
C ASP A 453 15.33 -26.81 -18.66
N SER A 454 14.12 -26.79 -18.08
CA SER A 454 13.27 -27.97 -17.99
C SER A 454 12.70 -28.40 -19.34
N ALA A 455 12.26 -27.44 -20.16
CA ALA A 455 11.72 -27.72 -21.50
C ALA A 455 12.79 -28.33 -22.41
N GLN A 456 14.03 -27.86 -22.32
CA GLN A 456 15.15 -28.39 -23.09
C GLN A 456 15.48 -29.84 -22.71
N LEU A 457 15.54 -30.16 -21.41
CA LEU A 457 15.81 -31.54 -20.94
C LEU A 457 14.71 -32.53 -21.35
N LEU A 458 13.48 -32.05 -21.56
CA LEU A 458 12.34 -32.88 -21.96
C LEU A 458 12.15 -32.97 -23.48
N GLY A 459 12.93 -32.22 -24.28
CA GLY A 459 12.74 -32.13 -25.72
C GLY A 459 11.45 -31.40 -26.14
N GLU A 460 10.95 -30.49 -25.31
CA GLU A 460 9.74 -29.69 -25.57
C GLU A 460 10.08 -28.46 -26.43
N ASP A 461 10.63 -28.69 -27.63
CA ASP A 461 11.28 -27.67 -28.47
C ASP A 461 10.38 -26.48 -28.81
N ALA A 462 9.10 -26.75 -29.11
CA ALA A 462 8.12 -25.71 -29.44
C ALA A 462 7.86 -24.78 -28.24
N LEU A 463 7.75 -25.34 -27.04
CA LEU A 463 7.54 -24.58 -25.81
C LEU A 463 8.79 -23.76 -25.46
N PHE A 464 9.97 -24.38 -25.60
CA PHE A 464 11.26 -23.76 -25.38
C PHE A 464 11.45 -22.54 -26.28
N GLU A 465 11.31 -22.69 -27.59
CA GLU A 465 11.54 -21.58 -28.53
C GLU A 465 10.53 -20.45 -28.35
N ALA A 466 9.26 -20.77 -28.05
CA ALA A 466 8.24 -19.75 -27.76
C ALA A 466 8.61 -18.90 -26.53
N HIS A 467 8.95 -19.54 -25.41
CA HIS A 467 9.30 -18.82 -24.17
C HIS A 467 10.67 -18.14 -24.27
N LYS A 468 11.63 -18.72 -24.99
CA LYS A 468 12.95 -18.15 -25.22
C LYS A 468 12.86 -16.86 -26.02
N LYS A 469 12.13 -16.86 -27.14
CA LYS A 469 11.90 -15.64 -27.94
C LYS A 469 11.22 -14.55 -27.11
N HIS A 470 10.29 -14.95 -26.25
CA HIS A 470 9.60 -14.02 -25.38
C HIS A 470 10.50 -13.47 -24.26
N PHE A 471 11.32 -14.32 -23.65
CA PHE A 471 12.30 -13.94 -22.64
C PHE A 471 13.32 -12.93 -23.17
N GLN A 472 13.85 -13.17 -24.37
CA GLN A 472 14.74 -12.25 -25.09
C GLN A 472 14.12 -10.86 -25.24
N ARG A 473 12.82 -10.80 -25.55
CA ARG A 473 12.13 -9.53 -25.79
C ARG A 473 11.81 -8.77 -24.50
N VAL A 474 11.31 -9.48 -23.48
CA VAL A 474 10.85 -8.85 -22.23
C VAL A 474 12.01 -8.54 -21.28
N TYR A 475 13.01 -9.42 -21.22
CA TYR A 475 14.16 -9.30 -20.32
C TYR A 475 15.48 -9.52 -21.07
N PRO A 476 15.85 -8.65 -22.04
CA PRO A 476 17.00 -8.85 -22.91
C PRO A 476 18.31 -9.03 -22.15
N GLN A 477 18.54 -8.24 -21.11
CA GLN A 477 19.77 -8.33 -20.30
C GLN A 477 19.86 -9.65 -19.51
N ALA A 478 18.75 -10.07 -18.88
CA ALA A 478 18.72 -11.32 -18.13
C ALA A 478 18.85 -12.53 -19.07
N TYR A 479 18.24 -12.46 -20.26
CA TYR A 479 18.44 -13.46 -21.31
C TYR A 479 19.91 -13.58 -21.71
N LEU A 480 20.61 -12.46 -21.96
CA LEU A 480 22.02 -12.46 -22.32
C LEU A 480 22.88 -13.10 -21.23
N ALA A 481 22.62 -12.78 -19.96
CA ALA A 481 23.30 -13.39 -18.83
C ALA A 481 23.07 -14.91 -18.74
N TRP A 482 21.81 -15.35 -18.88
CA TRP A 482 21.46 -16.78 -18.91
C TRP A 482 22.11 -17.51 -20.10
N ALA A 483 22.14 -16.90 -21.28
CA ALA A 483 22.76 -17.47 -22.47
C ALA A 483 24.28 -17.61 -22.33
N HIS A 484 24.95 -16.62 -21.71
CA HIS A 484 26.39 -16.64 -21.47
C HIS A 484 26.81 -17.77 -20.53
N HIS A 485 26.09 -17.98 -19.42
CA HIS A 485 26.39 -19.07 -18.47
C HIS A 485 26.23 -20.49 -19.07
N ARG A 486 25.59 -20.60 -20.25
CA ARG A 486 25.36 -21.85 -20.97
C ARG A 486 26.30 -22.06 -22.15
N GLN A 487 27.10 -21.07 -22.52
CA GLN A 487 28.18 -21.30 -23.48
C GLN A 487 29.25 -22.14 -22.76
N PRO A 488 29.71 -23.26 -23.35
CA PRO A 488 30.90 -23.93 -22.82
C PRO A 488 32.05 -22.94 -22.86
N GLU A 489 32.85 -22.86 -21.78
CA GLU A 489 34.10 -22.09 -21.80
C GLU A 489 34.89 -22.50 -23.06
N PRO A 490 35.40 -21.55 -23.85
CA PRO A 490 36.25 -21.90 -24.97
C PRO A 490 37.43 -22.73 -24.43
N ALA A 491 37.69 -23.88 -25.07
CA ALA A 491 38.69 -24.86 -24.66
C ALA A 491 40.15 -24.37 -24.74
N ASP A 492 40.39 -23.06 -24.82
CA ASP A 492 41.70 -22.44 -24.99
C ASP A 492 42.05 -21.55 -23.78
N SER A 493 42.26 -22.19 -22.63
CA SER A 493 43.14 -21.63 -21.58
C SER A 493 43.94 -22.70 -20.82
N ALA A 494 44.12 -23.87 -21.44
CA ALA A 494 45.12 -24.86 -21.04
C ALA A 494 46.27 -24.84 -22.05
N GLY A 495 47.10 -23.79 -22.05
CA GLY A 495 48.24 -23.77 -22.97
C GLY A 495 49.03 -22.48 -23.11
N SER A 496 49.54 -21.91 -22.01
CA SER A 496 50.81 -21.16 -22.06
C SER A 496 51.30 -20.84 -20.64
N ASN A 497 52.21 -21.64 -20.14
CA ASN A 497 53.25 -21.25 -19.19
C ASN A 497 54.37 -22.30 -19.30
N PHE A 498 55.34 -22.00 -20.16
CA PHE A 498 56.75 -22.38 -19.98
C PHE A 498 57.49 -21.12 -19.55
#